data_AF-A0A7K1AZ40-F1
#
_entry.id   AF-A0A7K1AZ40-F1
#
_cell.length_a   1.000
_cell.length_b   1.000
_cell.length_c   1.000
_cell.angle_alpha   90.00
_cell.angle_beta   90.00
_cell.angle_gamma   90.00
#
_symmetry.space_group_name_H-M   'P 1'
#
loop_
_entity.id
_entity.type
_entity.pdbx_description
1 polymer ?
#
loop_
_entity_poly.entity_id
_entity_poly.type
_entity_poly.pdbx_seq_one_letter_code
_entity_poly.pdbx_strand_id
1 'polypeptide(L)' 'SLTGVAGPTGQEGQAVGAVCVGIVLPGEPASATTLRMPGLRDQMRQMSVISALDVLRRRLLAGR' A
#
# COMPACT_ATOMS: atom_id res chain seq x y z
N SER A 1 0.11 -8.04 -0.10
CA SER A 1 -0.28 -7.76 -1.51
C SER A 1 -0.40 -6.27 -1.72
N LEU A 2 -0.33 -5.81 -2.97
CA LEU A 2 -0.57 -4.41 -3.34
C LEU A 2 -1.59 -4.34 -4.46
N THR A 3 -2.57 -3.45 -4.32
CA THR A 3 -3.54 -3.10 -5.37
C THR A 3 -3.81 -1.61 -5.31
N GLY A 4 -4.02 -0.95 -6.44
CA GLY A 4 -4.22 0.49 -6.45
C GLY A 4 -4.27 1.11 -7.83
N VAL A 5 -4.56 2.41 -7.85
CA VAL A 5 -4.79 3.20 -9.06
C VAL A 5 -3.55 4.06 -9.33
N ALA A 6 -2.65 3.61 -10.20
CA ALA A 6 -1.45 4.39 -10.55
C ALA A 6 -1.73 5.52 -11.57
N GLY A 7 -2.95 5.59 -12.11
CA GLY A 7 -3.38 6.57 -13.12
C GLY A 7 -3.22 6.10 -14.57
N PRO A 8 -3.53 6.96 -15.54
CA PRO A 8 -3.73 8.42 -15.40
C PRO A 8 -5.14 8.84 -14.90
N THR A 9 -6.11 7.94 -14.86
CA THR A 9 -7.48 8.23 -14.41
C THR A 9 -7.86 7.41 -13.17
N GLY A 10 -8.90 7.85 -12.47
CA GLY A 10 -9.52 7.07 -11.40
C GLY A 10 -10.07 5.73 -11.90
N GLN A 11 -10.22 4.78 -10.99
CA GLN A 11 -10.77 3.43 -11.26
C GLN A 11 -11.67 3.02 -10.09
N GLU A 12 -12.83 2.41 -10.37
CA GLU A 12 -13.73 1.88 -9.33
C GLU A 12 -14.09 2.90 -8.23
N GLY A 13 -14.24 4.18 -8.59
CA GLY A 13 -14.51 5.26 -7.64
C GLY A 13 -13.30 5.71 -6.80
N GLN A 14 -12.12 5.09 -6.97
CA GLN A 14 -10.87 5.51 -6.34
C GLN A 14 -10.06 6.49 -7.19
N ALA A 15 -9.54 7.52 -6.53
CA ALA A 15 -8.69 8.53 -7.15
C ALA A 15 -7.29 7.99 -7.44
N VAL A 16 -6.63 8.52 -8.48
CA VAL A 16 -5.22 8.25 -8.81
C VAL A 16 -4.33 8.44 -7.60
N GLY A 17 -3.44 7.49 -7.34
CA GLY A 17 -2.56 7.43 -6.17
C GLY A 17 -3.13 6.62 -4.99
N ALA A 18 -4.37 6.13 -5.05
CA ALA A 18 -4.89 5.21 -4.02
C ALA A 18 -4.16 3.87 -4.12
N VAL A 19 -3.57 3.41 -3.03
CA VAL A 19 -2.94 2.08 -2.93
C VAL A 19 -3.36 1.40 -1.65
N CYS A 20 -3.95 0.21 -1.76
CA CYS A 20 -4.21 -0.68 -0.64
C CYS A 20 -3.04 -1.66 -0.44
N VAL A 21 -2.56 -1.73 0.80
CA VAL A 21 -1.49 -2.62 1.26
C VAL A 21 -2.11 -3.67 2.16
N GLY A 22 -2.10 -4.94 1.74
CA GLY A 22 -2.55 -6.08 2.54
C GLY A 22 -1.38 -6.83 3.17
N ILE A 23 -1.48 -7.13 4.47
CA ILE A 23 -0.48 -7.87 5.25
C ILE A 23 -1.15 -9.02 6.01
N VAL A 24 -0.50 -10.18 5.97
CA VAL A 24 -0.85 -11.36 6.77
C VAL A 24 0.43 -11.83 7.46
N LEU A 25 0.37 -11.99 8.79
CA LEU A 25 1.46 -12.51 9.61
C LEU A 25 0.97 -13.74 10.39
N PRO A 26 1.85 -14.71 10.73
CA PRO A 26 1.47 -15.85 11.53
C PRO A 26 0.91 -15.43 12.90
N GLY A 27 -0.25 -15.96 13.28
CA GLY A 27 -0.87 -15.67 14.58
C GLY A 27 -1.57 -14.30 14.67
N GLU A 28 -1.57 -13.50 13.61
CA GLU A 28 -2.28 -12.22 13.54
C GLU A 28 -3.45 -12.26 12.54
N PRO A 29 -4.56 -11.55 12.82
CA PRO A 29 -5.58 -11.31 11.81
C PRO A 29 -5.01 -10.61 10.57
N ALA A 30 -5.51 -10.96 9.40
CA ALA A 30 -5.19 -10.23 8.17
C ALA A 30 -5.54 -8.75 8.33
N SER A 31 -4.68 -7.87 7.84
CA SER A 31 -4.90 -6.43 7.90
C SER A 31 -4.63 -5.76 6.57
N ALA A 32 -5.35 -4.67 6.30
CA ALA A 32 -5.15 -3.85 5.12
C ALA A 32 -5.17 -2.36 5.49
N THR A 33 -4.37 -1.56 4.80
CA THR A 33 -4.40 -0.10 4.94
C THR A 33 -4.29 0.55 3.57
N THR A 34 -5.00 1.66 3.38
CA THR A 34 -4.98 2.43 2.14
C THR A 34 -4.12 3.67 2.31
N LEU A 35 -3.18 3.85 1.39
CA LEU A 35 -2.24 4.96 1.34
C LEU A 35 -2.52 5.82 0.10
N ARG A 36 -2.04 7.07 0.13
CA ARG A 36 -2.05 7.99 -1.02
C ARG A 36 -0.62 8.22 -1.49
N MET A 37 -0.35 7.78 -2.72
CA MET A 37 0.94 7.92 -3.37
C MET A 37 0.97 9.23 -4.19
N PRO A 38 1.93 10.13 -3.91
CA PRO A 38 2.15 11.31 -4.75
C PRO A 38 2.97 10.96 -6.00
N GLY A 39 3.06 11.93 -6.91
CA GLY A 39 3.94 11.86 -8.08
C GLY A 39 3.29 11.28 -9.33
N LEU A 40 4.12 10.85 -10.27
CA LEU A 40 3.68 10.25 -11.54
C LEU A 40 3.58 8.72 -11.42
N ARG A 41 2.91 8.09 -12.38
CA ARG A 41 2.61 6.65 -12.39
C ARG A 41 3.79 5.75 -11.99
N ASP A 42 4.97 5.98 -12.54
CA ASP A 42 6.15 5.15 -12.24
C ASP A 42 6.71 5.42 -10.82
N GLN A 43 6.71 6.67 -10.37
CA GLN A 43 7.10 7.03 -9.01
C GLN A 43 6.12 6.44 -7.99
N MET A 44 4.81 6.47 -8.27
CA MET A 44 3.79 5.85 -7.43
C MET A 44 4.01 4.33 -7.28
N ARG A 45 4.43 3.65 -8.34
CA ARG A 45 4.75 2.20 -8.30
C ARG A 45 6.00 1.91 -7.47
N GLN A 46 7.02 2.75 -7.55
CA GLN A 46 8.23 2.60 -6.72
C GLN A 46 7.92 2.90 -5.24
N MET A 47 7.22 3.99 -4.98
CA MET A 47 6.86 4.43 -3.62
C MET A 47 5.91 3.45 -2.93
N SER A 48 5.01 2.79 -3.68
CA SER A 48 4.10 1.80 -3.10
C SER A 48 4.83 0.59 -2.54
N VAL A 49 5.91 0.15 -3.20
CA VAL A 49 6.77 -0.94 -2.70
C VAL A 49 7.48 -0.52 -1.42
N ILE A 50 8.12 0.65 -1.40
CA ILE A 50 8.81 1.19 -0.23
C ILE A 50 7.84 1.32 0.95
N SER A 51 6.67 1.90 0.69
CA SER A 51 5.64 2.12 1.71
C SER A 51 5.09 0.81 2.27
N ALA A 52 4.88 -0.20 1.42
CA ALA A 52 4.43 -1.52 1.85
C ALA A 52 5.43 -2.22 2.78
N LEU A 53 6.73 -2.11 2.44
CA LEU A 53 7.80 -2.64 3.28
C LEU A 53 7.90 -1.88 4.61
N ASP A 54 7.67 -0.56 4.64
CA ASP A 54 7.61 0.19 5.89
C ASP A 54 6.43 -0.23 6.77
N VAL A 55 5.25 -0.46 6.18
CA VAL A 55 4.08 -0.97 6.94
C VAL A 55 4.41 -2.33 7.55
N LEU A 56 5.01 -3.24 6.79
CA LEU A 56 5.44 -4.55 7.28
C LEU A 56 6.48 -4.42 8.40
N ARG A 57 7.50 -3.57 8.21
CA ARG A 57 8.54 -3.31 9.21
C ARG A 57 7.95 -2.83 10.52
N ARG A 58 7.00 -1.89 10.50
CA ARG A 58 6.33 -1.41 11.71
C ARG A 58 5.52 -2.49 12.41
N ARG A 59 4.82 -3.35 11.66
CA ARG A 59 4.08 -4.49 12.21
C ARG A 59 5.02 -5.46 12.95
N LEU A 60 6.11 -5.85 12.31
CA LEU A 60 7.10 -6.76 12.89
C LEU A 60 7.79 -6.18 14.14
N LEU A 61 7.98 -4.86 14.20
CA LEU A 61 8.55 -4.20 15.38
C LEU A 61 7.54 -3.99 16.51
N ALA A 62 6.25 -3.94 16.20
CA ALA A 62 5.18 -3.77 17.20
C ALA A 62 4.79 -5.09 17.88
N GLY A 63 4.94 -6.23 17.20
CA GLY A 63 4.69 -7.57 17.75
C GLY A 63 5.87 -8.16 18.53
N ARG A 64 6.84 -7.33 18.91
CA ARG A 64 8.07 -7.72 19.60
C ARG A 64 8.04 -7.32 21.07
#